data_AF-A0A973RE73-F1
#
_entry.id   AF-A0A973RE73-F1
#
_cell.length_a   1.000
_cell.length_b   1.000
_cell.length_c   1.000
_cell.angle_alpha   90.00
_cell.angle_beta   90.00
_cell.angle_gamma   90.00
#
_symmetry.space_group_name_H-M   'P 1'
#
loop_
_entity.id
_entity.type
_entity.pdbx_description
1 polymer ?
#
loop_
_entity_poly.entity_id
_entity_poly.type
_entity_poly.pdbx_seq_one_letter_code
_entity_poly.pdbx_strand_id
1 'polypeptide(L)' 'MEYIAGEADIAPVAALIADPTRAAMLTALLGGRALAAGELARVAGV' A
#
# COMPACT_ATOMS: atom_id res chain seq x y z
N MET A 1 6.64 -3.84 30.26
CA MET A 1 5.69 -3.28 29.27
C MET A 1 5.37 -4.38 28.29
N GLU A 2 4.47 -5.29 28.67
CA GLU A 2 4.08 -6.40 27.81
C GLU A 2 3.32 -5.82 26.62
N TYR A 3 3.96 -5.78 25.45
CA TYR A 3 3.28 -5.40 24.22
C TYR A 3 2.41 -6.58 23.81
N ILE A 4 1.18 -6.60 24.31
CA ILE A 4 0.13 -7.46 23.77
C ILE A 4 -0.26 -6.85 22.42
N ALA A 5 0.56 -7.05 21.39
CA ALA A 5 0.03 -7.08 20.05
C ALA A 5 -0.79 -8.37 19.98
N GLY A 6 -2.07 -8.30 20.34
CA GLY A 6 -3.01 -9.35 19.95
C GLY A 6 -2.84 -9.58 18.45
N GLU A 7 -2.94 -10.84 18.01
CA GLU A 7 -2.72 -11.22 16.62
C GLU A 7 -3.54 -10.30 15.71
N ALA A 8 -2.85 -9.40 14.99
CA ALA A 8 -3.52 -8.34 14.26
C ALA A 8 -4.26 -8.98 13.08
N ASP A 9 -5.57 -8.73 12.99
CA ASP A 9 -6.31 -9.10 11.79
C ASP A 9 -5.89 -8.18 10.64
N ILE A 10 -4.93 -8.68 9.85
CA ILE A 10 -4.40 -7.99 8.68
C ILE A 10 -5.19 -8.31 7.41
N ALA A 11 -6.16 -9.23 7.45
CA ALA A 11 -6.85 -9.68 6.25
C ALA A 11 -7.55 -8.54 5.50
N PRO A 12 -8.22 -7.57 6.16
CA PRO A 12 -8.83 -6.43 5.46
C PRO A 12 -7.82 -5.55 4.73
N VAL A 13 -6.67 -5.27 5.36
CA VAL A 13 -5.62 -4.44 4.75
C VAL A 13 -4.91 -5.19 3.63
N ALA A 14 -4.64 -6.48 3.82
CA ALA A 14 -4.06 -7.34 2.79
C ALA A 14 -4.97 -7.41 1.55
N ALA A 15 -6.29 -7.50 1.74
CA ALA A 15 -7.26 -7.45 0.65
C ALA A 15 -7.20 -6.11 -0.12
N LEU A 16 -6.93 -4.99 0.58
CA LEU A 16 -6.71 -3.72 -0.10
C LEU A 16 -5.40 -3.74 -0.90
N ILE A 17 -4.30 -4.21 -0.32
CA ILE A 17 -2.99 -4.27 -0.99
C ILE A 17 -3.03 -5.19 -2.22
N ALA A 18 -3.82 -6.26 -2.19
CA ALA A 18 -3.92 -7.25 -3.27
C ALA A 18 -4.54 -6.72 -4.58
N ASP A 19 -5.13 -5.53 -4.58
CA ASP A 19 -5.57 -4.88 -5.82
C ASP A 19 -4.36 -4.42 -6.65
N PRO A 20 -4.25 -4.82 -7.93
CA PRO A 20 -3.06 -4.53 -8.74
C PRO A 20 -2.71 -3.04 -8.86
N THR A 21 -3.73 -2.19 -9.01
CA THR A 21 -3.56 -0.74 -9.12
C THR A 21 -2.98 -0.18 -7.82
N ARG A 22 -3.55 -0.55 -6.67
CA ARG A 22 -3.03 -0.13 -5.36
C ARG A 22 -1.66 -0.72 -5.07
N ALA A 23 -1.40 -1.97 -5.43
CA ALA A 23 -0.08 -2.60 -5.27
C ALA A 23 1.01 -1.85 -6.04
N ALA A 24 0.74 -1.42 -7.28
CA ALA A 24 1.66 -0.63 -8.09
C ALA A 24 1.95 0.74 -7.45
N MET A 25 0.89 1.43 -6.98
CA MET A 25 1.02 2.72 -6.30
C MET A 25 1.84 2.62 -5.01
N LEU A 26 1.55 1.62 -4.17
CA LEU A 26 2.28 1.38 -2.91
C LEU A 26 3.76 1.05 -3.19
N THR A 27 4.02 0.20 -4.20
CA THR A 27 5.38 -0.14 -4.62
C THR A 27 6.17 1.10 -5.06
N ALA A 28 5.53 2.02 -5.80
CA ALA A 28 6.16 3.27 -6.22
C ALA A 28 6.53 4.17 -5.03
N LEU A 29 5.68 4.23 -4.00
CA LEU A 29 5.90 5.03 -2.80
C LEU A 29 7.01 4.46 -1.90
N LEU A 30 7.24 3.14 -1.93
CA LEU A 30 8.37 2.51 -1.22
C LEU A 30 9.74 3.04 -1.68
N GLY A 31 9.81 3.69 -2.85
CA GLY A 31 11.00 4.41 -3.32
C GLY A 31 11.35 5.67 -2.51
N GLY A 32 10.54 6.05 -1.50
CA GLY A 32 10.84 7.15 -0.56
C GLY A 32 10.61 8.56 -1.12
N ARG A 33 10.14 8.69 -2.36
CA ARG A 33 9.71 9.97 -2.94
C ARG A 33 8.21 10.15 -2.81
N ALA A 34 7.80 11.37 -2.51
CA ALA A 34 6.42 11.77 -2.70
C ALA A 34 6.09 11.78 -4.21
N LEU A 35 4.93 11.23 -4.56
CA LEU A 35 4.40 11.20 -5.93
C LEU A 35 3.05 11.91 -5.95
N ALA A 36 2.83 12.75 -6.97
CA ALA A 36 1.52 13.31 -7.22
C ALA A 36 0.53 12.21 -7.66
N ALA A 37 -0.77 12.46 -7.49
CA ALA A 37 -1.81 11.51 -7.88
C ALA A 37 -1.73 11.11 -9.37
N GLY A 38 -1.44 12.06 -10.27
CA GLY A 38 -1.27 11.77 -11.70
C GLY A 38 -0.03 10.93 -12.02
N GLU A 39 1.05 11.05 -11.23
CA GLU A 39 2.22 10.19 -11.37
C GLU A 39 1.92 8.76 -10.92
N LEU A 40 1.19 8.61 -9.81
CA LEU A 40 0.73 7.30 -9.33
C LEU A 40 -0.21 6.61 -10.32
N ALA A 41 -1.17 7.37 -10.89
CA ALA A 41 -2.07 6.88 -11.92
C ALA A 41 -1.29 6.36 -13.14
N ARG A 42 -0.30 7.14 -13.61
CA ARG A 42 0.57 6.73 -14.73
C ARG A 42 1.40 5.47 -14.43
N VAL A 43 1.90 5.31 -13.20
CA VAL A 43 2.60 4.08 -12.80
C VAL A 43 1.65 2.88 -12.75
N ALA A 44 0.42 3.09 -12.31
CA ALA A 44 -0.59 2.04 -12.22
C ALA A 44 -1.33 1.76 -13.54
N GLY A 45 -1.12 2.57 -14.58
CA GLY A 45 -1.73 2.39 -15.89
C GLY A 45 -3.21 2.79 -15.94
N VAL A 46 -3.64 3.70 -15.06
CA VAL A 46 -5.02 4.24 -14.98
C VAL A 46 -5.09 5.73 -15.24
#